data_AF-A0A2D5J564-F1
#
_entry.id   AF-A0A2D5J564-F1
#
_cell.length_a   1.000
_cell.length_b   1.000
_cell.length_c   1.000
_cell.angle_alpha   90.00
_cell.angle_beta   90.00
_cell.angle_gamma   90.00
#
_symmetry.space_group_name_H-M   'P 1'
#
loop_
_entity.id
_entity.type
_entity.pdbx_description
1 polymer ?
#
loop_
_entity_poly.entity_id
_entity_poly.type
_entity_poly.pdbx_seq_one_letter_code
_entity_poly.pdbx_strand_id
1 'polypeptide(L)'
;MSDLTREEIAVLADHEHLADIAAAMLGEYLMHMHKGPQAVQKMICDDMRRALHADNIDEAKVLFATLQDFIADHPEAVRGSAPA
;
A
#
# COMPACT_ATOMS: atom_id res chain seq x y z
N MET A 1 0.63 -0.60 17.84
CA MET A 1 1.51 -0.09 16.79
C MET A 1 1.03 -0.79 15.54
N SER A 2 0.59 -0.04 14.53
CA SER A 2 -0.03 -0.64 13.35
C SER A 2 1.03 -1.35 12.53
N ASP A 3 0.66 -2.43 11.84
CA ASP A 3 1.52 -3.15 10.90
C ASP A 3 1.91 -2.33 9.66
N LEU A 4 1.37 -1.10 9.55
CA LEU A 4 1.71 -0.11 8.52
C LEU A 4 2.38 1.13 9.10
N THR A 5 3.30 1.69 8.32
CA THR A 5 3.95 2.98 8.53
C THR A 5 2.99 4.15 8.25
N ARG A 6 3.38 5.37 8.65
CA ARG A 6 2.55 6.57 8.43
C ARG A 6 2.38 6.86 6.95
N GLU A 7 3.44 6.65 6.17
CA GLU A 7 3.49 6.86 4.73
C GLU A 7 2.56 5.89 4.02
N GLU A 8 2.55 4.62 4.40
CA GLU A 8 1.62 3.61 3.86
C GLU A 8 0.16 3.95 4.23
N ILE A 9 -0.08 4.39 5.46
CA ILE A 9 -1.41 4.83 5.90
C ILE A 9 -1.89 6.03 5.07
N ALA A 10 -1.02 6.99 4.76
CA ALA A 10 -1.35 8.14 3.94
C ALA A 10 -1.74 7.73 2.51
N VAL A 11 -1.01 6.78 1.92
CA VAL A 11 -1.36 6.25 0.59
C VAL A 11 -2.74 5.56 0.62
N LEU A 12 -3.04 4.77 1.65
CA LEU A 12 -4.37 4.17 1.81
C LEU A 12 -5.47 5.22 2.01
N ALA A 13 -5.20 6.26 2.80
CA ALA A 13 -6.14 7.35 3.05
C ALA A 13 -6.51 8.06 1.75
N ASP A 14 -5.52 8.38 0.93
CA ASP A 14 -5.74 9.04 -0.36
C ASP A 14 -6.47 8.12 -1.35
N HIS A 15 -6.09 6.83 -1.43
CA HIS A 15 -6.71 5.86 -2.33
C HIS A 15 -8.20 5.65 -2.08
N GLU A 16 -8.55 5.45 -0.81
CA GLU A 16 -9.91 5.11 -0.37
C GLU A 16 -10.73 6.35 0.02
N HIS A 17 -10.11 7.55 -0.06
CA HIS A 17 -10.69 8.81 0.37
C HIS A 17 -11.16 8.78 1.83
N LEU A 18 -10.31 8.25 2.70
CA LEU A 18 -10.54 8.11 4.14
C LEU A 18 -9.67 9.10 4.93
N ALA A 19 -10.09 9.40 6.16
CA ALA A 19 -9.19 10.07 7.11
C ALA A 19 -8.09 9.10 7.59
N ASP A 20 -6.90 9.62 7.95
CA ASP A 20 -5.75 8.81 8.40
C ASP A 20 -6.09 7.75 9.45
N ILE A 21 -6.93 8.10 10.43
CA ILE A 21 -7.33 7.16 11.50
C ILE A 21 -8.16 6.00 10.92
N ALA A 22 -9.05 6.28 9.97
CA ALA A 22 -9.85 5.26 9.31
C ALA A 22 -9.00 4.40 8.37
N ALA A 23 -8.06 5.01 7.65
CA ALA A 23 -7.09 4.30 6.80
C ALA A 23 -6.17 3.39 7.63
N ALA A 24 -5.72 3.83 8.80
CA ALA A 24 -4.95 3.01 9.73
C ALA A 24 -5.73 1.77 10.20
N MET A 25 -7.02 1.95 10.55
CA MET A 25 -7.88 0.81 10.93
C MET A 25 -8.13 -0.14 9.75
N LEU A 26 -8.32 0.39 8.54
CA LEU A 26 -8.48 -0.42 7.34
C LEU A 26 -7.20 -1.23 7.05
N GLY A 27 -6.04 -0.58 7.13
CA GLY A 27 -4.74 -1.20 6.95
C GLY A 27 -4.51 -2.33 7.94
N GLU A 28 -4.72 -2.06 9.24
CA GLU A 28 -4.66 -3.07 10.30
C GLU A 28 -5.58 -4.26 10.01
N TYR A 29 -6.83 -3.99 9.64
CA TYR A 29 -7.80 -5.03 9.30
C TYR A 29 -7.33 -5.86 8.09
N LEU A 30 -6.82 -5.22 7.05
CA LEU A 30 -6.29 -5.90 5.87
C LEU A 30 -5.10 -6.77 6.24
N MET A 31 -4.14 -6.31 7.06
CA MET A 31 -2.97 -7.12 7.43
C MET A 31 -3.35 -8.43 8.12
N HIS A 32 -4.49 -8.48 8.80
CA HIS A 32 -5.02 -9.69 9.44
C HIS A 32 -5.84 -10.60 8.49
N MET A 33 -6.13 -10.16 7.27
CA MET A 33 -6.89 -10.93 6.29
C MET A 33 -5.99 -11.81 5.42
N HIS A 34 -6.49 -12.98 5.02
CA HIS A 34 -5.84 -13.77 3.99
C HIS A 34 -5.80 -12.97 2.67
N LYS A 35 -4.60 -12.76 2.16
CA LYS A 35 -4.28 -11.93 0.99
C LYS A 35 -4.42 -10.40 1.19
N GLY A 36 -4.49 -9.94 2.42
CA GLY A 36 -4.61 -8.51 2.71
C GLY A 36 -3.38 -7.67 2.37
N PRO A 37 -2.14 -8.12 2.66
CA PRO A 37 -0.93 -7.43 2.20
C PRO A 37 -0.88 -7.23 0.68
N GLN A 38 -1.38 -8.21 -0.07
CA GLN A 38 -1.49 -8.15 -1.54
C GLN A 38 -2.55 -7.14 -1.99
N ALA A 39 -3.61 -6.92 -1.19
CA ALA A 39 -4.60 -5.88 -1.46
C ALA A 39 -3.99 -4.48 -1.27
N VAL A 40 -3.23 -4.27 -0.20
CA VAL A 40 -2.49 -3.01 0.05
C VAL A 40 -1.46 -2.75 -1.06
N GLN A 41 -0.65 -3.74 -1.40
CA GLN A 41 0.29 -3.64 -2.53
C GLN A 41 -0.42 -3.21 -3.81
N LYS A 42 -1.59 -3.79 -4.08
CA LYS A 42 -2.39 -3.46 -5.27
C LYS A 42 -2.86 -2.00 -5.24
N MET A 43 -3.34 -1.50 -4.10
CA MET A 43 -3.76 -0.10 -3.94
C MET A 43 -2.61 0.86 -4.29
N ILE A 44 -1.43 0.63 -3.71
CA ILE A 44 -0.22 1.43 -3.98
C ILE A 44 0.16 1.37 -5.48
N CYS A 45 0.10 0.18 -6.09
CA CYS A 45 0.36 0.02 -7.52
C CYS A 45 -0.65 0.74 -8.40
N ASP A 46 -1.92 0.74 -8.00
CA ASP A 46 -3.00 1.38 -8.75
C ASP A 46 -2.87 2.91 -8.69
N ASP A 47 -2.50 3.49 -7.55
CA ASP A 47 -2.20 4.92 -7.46
C ASP A 47 -0.92 5.31 -8.19
N MET A 48 0.12 4.49 -8.12
CA MET A 48 1.35 4.76 -8.88
C MET A 48 1.03 4.81 -10.38
N ARG A 49 0.15 3.93 -10.86
CA ARG A 49 -0.33 3.97 -12.25
C ARG A 49 -1.13 5.22 -12.56
N ARG A 50 -2.00 5.69 -11.65
CA ARG A 50 -2.74 6.95 -11.80
C ARG A 50 -1.81 8.15 -11.88
N ALA A 51 -0.82 8.24 -10.99
CA ALA A 51 0.19 9.30 -10.99
C ALA A 51 1.01 9.33 -12.29
N LEU A 52 1.44 8.15 -12.76
CA LEU A 52 2.13 8.02 -14.04
C LEU A 52 1.26 8.43 -15.24
N HIS A 53 -0.03 8.10 -15.24
CA HIS A 53 -0.97 8.53 -16.28
C HIS A 53 -1.24 10.04 -16.27
N ALA A 54 -1.08 10.68 -15.13
CA ALA A 54 -1.22 12.13 -14.97
C ALA A 54 0.09 12.90 -15.20
N ASP A 55 1.16 12.23 -15.65
CA ASP A 55 2.53 12.77 -15.73
C ASP A 55 3.05 13.34 -14.40
N ASN A 56 2.49 12.92 -13.26
CA ASN A 56 2.94 13.31 -11.93
C ASN A 56 4.07 12.40 -11.45
N ILE A 57 5.26 12.61 -12.01
CA ILE A 57 6.43 11.77 -11.76
C ILE A 57 6.92 11.85 -10.31
N ASP A 58 6.73 12.98 -9.63
CA ASP A 58 7.17 13.15 -8.25
C ASP A 58 6.30 12.34 -7.28
N GLU A 59 4.98 12.34 -7.49
CA GLU A 59 4.06 11.46 -6.75
C GLU A 59 4.35 9.98 -7.03
N ALA A 60 4.61 9.61 -8.29
CA ALA A 60 4.96 8.24 -8.64
C ALA A 60 6.25 7.76 -7.94
N LYS A 61 7.25 8.64 -7.73
CA LYS A 61 8.47 8.29 -6.97
C LYS A 61 8.19 8.05 -5.50
N VAL A 62 7.33 8.86 -4.88
CA VAL A 62 6.92 8.68 -3.48
C VAL A 62 6.22 7.34 -3.33
N LEU A 63 5.24 7.06 -4.19
CA LEU A 63 4.50 5.78 -4.19
C LEU A 63 5.42 4.57 -4.43
N PHE A 64 6.43 4.71 -5.27
CA PHE A 64 7.42 3.66 -5.50
C PHE A 64 8.30 3.39 -4.27
N ALA A 65 8.75 4.45 -3.57
CA ALA A 65 9.50 4.30 -2.33
C ALA A 65 8.65 3.61 -1.25
N THR A 66 7.40 4.08 -1.06
CA THR A 66 6.44 3.45 -0.14
C THR A 66 6.20 1.99 -0.49
N LEU A 67 6.09 1.65 -1.78
CA LEU A 67 5.94 0.26 -2.22
C LEU A 67 7.18 -0.60 -1.89
N GLN A 68 8.38 -0.05 -2.02
CA GLN A 68 9.61 -0.77 -1.67
C GLN A 68 9.67 -1.08 -0.18
N ASP A 69 9.40 -0.08 0.66
CA ASP A 69 9.38 -0.24 2.11
C ASP A 69 8.31 -1.27 2.52
N PHE A 70 7.11 -1.17 1.96
CA PHE A 70 6.02 -2.11 2.22
C PHE A 70 6.39 -3.55 1.84
N ILE A 71 7.04 -3.77 0.70
CA ILE A 71 7.47 -5.13 0.27
C ILE A 71 8.63 -5.65 1.14
N ALA A 72 9.49 -4.76 1.64
CA ALA A 72 10.58 -5.15 2.53
C ALA A 72 10.05 -5.68 3.87
N ASP A 73 9.00 -5.04 4.40
CA ASP A 73 8.35 -5.44 5.64
C ASP A 73 7.36 -6.61 5.44
N HIS A 74 6.70 -6.68 4.28
CA HIS A 74 5.66 -7.66 3.94
C HIS A 74 5.99 -8.41 2.63
N PRO A 75 7.02 -9.28 2.60
CA PRO A 75 7.44 -9.99 1.39
C PRO A 75 6.34 -10.89 0.79
N GLU A 76 5.39 -11.37 1.60
CA GLU A 76 4.20 -12.11 1.17
C GLU A 76 3.28 -11.31 0.23
N ALA A 77 3.37 -9.98 0.25
CA ALA A 77 2.58 -9.10 -0.61
C ALA A 77 2.95 -9.27 -2.09
N VAL A 78 4.17 -9.70 -2.40
CA VAL A 78 4.59 -10.01 -3.77
C VAL A 78 4.02 -11.38 -4.17
N ARG A 79 3.07 -11.40 -5.12
CA ARG A 79 2.58 -12.65 -5.72
C ARG A 79 3.75 -13.48 -6.25
N GLY A 80 3.91 -14.69 -5.70
CA GLY A 80 4.97 -15.63 -6.06
C GLY A 80 5.52 -16.45 -4.87
N SER A 81 5.26 -16.02 -3.62
CA SER A 81 5.75 -16.69 -2.40
C SER A 81 4.77 -17.69 -1.76
N ALA A 82 3.88 -18.31 -2.53
CA ALA A 82 3.16 -19.49 -2.04
C ALA A 82 3.95 -20.74 -2.47
N PRO A 83 4.48 -21.56 -1.53
CA PRO A 83 4.94 -22.88 -1.91
C PRO A 83 3.72 -23.67 -2.41
N ALA A 84 3.90 -24.32 -3.56
CA ALA A 84 2.99 -25.36 -4.04
C ALA A 84 2.93 -26.54 -3.06
#